data_AF-A0A6P2T681-F1
#
_entry.id   AF-A0A6P2T681-F1
#
_cell.length_a   1.000
_cell.length_b   1.000
_cell.length_c   1.000
_cell.angle_alpha   90.00
_cell.angle_beta   90.00
_cell.angle_gamma   90.00
#
_symmetry.space_group_name_H-M   'P 1'
#
loop_
_entity.id
_entity.type
_entity.pdbx_description
1 polymer ?
#
loop_
_entity_poly.entity_id
_entity_poly.type
_entity_poly.pdbx_seq_one_letter_code
_entity_poly.pdbx_strand_id
1 'polypeptide(L)'
;MHSNDATLRTVLIFASNTGLLQLDEAWSKYLDDDAETLAADDDPEVPSIIAFLNCQVSELRGYRHYLEDLSPFATQQGVKGAEFERVLVLIDDDEGRGQRLFSYEKYFNIAPPSETDQENIDAGDDNVIDRTRRLFYVCCSRAKRDLAVVMFVRDLAAARGKIEESGIFMPDDIVDESALELD
;
A
#
# COMPACT_ATOMS: atom_id res chain seq x y z
N MET A 1 -12.78 29.20 -15.30
CA MET A 1 -12.09 27.91 -15.15
C MET A 1 -12.56 27.33 -13.83
N HIS A 2 -13.39 26.29 -13.84
CA HIS A 2 -13.78 25.65 -12.59
C HIS A 2 -12.53 25.00 -11.98
N SER A 3 -12.28 25.27 -10.71
CA SER A 3 -11.07 24.88 -9.94
C SER A 3 -10.78 23.37 -9.90
N ASN A 4 -11.62 22.52 -10.49
CA ASN A 4 -11.53 21.07 -10.34
C ASN A 4 -10.51 20.41 -11.28
N ASP A 5 -10.20 21.00 -12.43
CA ASP A 5 -9.30 20.38 -13.42
C ASP A 5 -7.84 20.87 -13.29
N ALA A 6 -7.55 21.76 -12.33
CA ALA A 6 -6.20 22.24 -12.10
C ALA A 6 -5.36 21.14 -11.45
N THR A 7 -4.12 20.96 -11.91
CA THR A 7 -3.17 20.05 -11.26
C THR A 7 -2.50 20.72 -10.08
N LEU A 8 -1.91 19.91 -9.20
CA LEU A 8 -1.08 20.40 -8.10
C LEU A 8 0.06 21.29 -8.60
N ARG A 9 0.72 20.91 -9.71
CA ARG A 9 1.76 21.73 -10.36
C ARG A 9 1.26 23.13 -10.68
N THR A 10 0.10 23.24 -11.33
CA THR A 10 -0.46 24.55 -11.72
C THR A 10 -0.74 25.43 -10.51
N VAL A 11 -1.29 24.86 -9.44
CA VAL A 11 -1.59 25.62 -8.21
C VAL A 11 -0.32 26.03 -7.48
N LEU A 12 0.69 25.16 -7.38
CA LEU A 12 1.96 25.47 -6.72
C LEU A 12 2.73 26.58 -7.46
N ILE A 13 2.79 26.53 -8.78
CA ILE A 13 3.38 27.59 -9.62
C ILE A 13 2.62 28.91 -9.41
N PHE A 14 1.28 28.87 -9.46
CA PHE A 14 0.46 30.06 -9.23
C PHE A 14 0.67 30.66 -7.84
N ALA A 15 0.67 29.83 -6.79
CA ALA A 15 0.85 30.25 -5.41
C ALA A 15 2.24 30.84 -5.15
N SER A 16 3.28 30.25 -5.74
CA SER A 16 4.65 30.77 -5.70
C SER A 16 4.75 32.13 -6.40
N ASN A 17 4.25 32.23 -7.64
CA ASN A 17 4.31 33.46 -8.44
C ASN A 17 3.50 34.62 -7.85
N THR A 18 2.44 34.32 -7.10
CA THR A 18 1.61 35.34 -6.42
C THR A 18 2.09 35.66 -5.00
N GLY A 19 3.13 34.98 -4.51
CA GLY A 19 3.63 35.14 -3.15
C GLY A 19 2.68 34.63 -2.07
N LEU A 20 1.69 33.80 -2.43
CA LEU A 20 0.78 33.15 -1.49
C LEU A 20 1.48 32.04 -0.69
N LEU A 21 2.51 31.43 -1.29
CA LEU A 21 3.30 30.37 -0.68
C LEU A 21 4.77 30.54 -1.07
N GLN A 22 5.67 30.48 -0.10
CA GLN A 22 7.09 30.32 -0.39
C GLN A 22 7.41 28.83 -0.41
N LEU A 23 7.86 28.35 -1.55
CA LEU A 23 8.32 26.98 -1.73
C LEU A 23 9.81 26.88 -1.43
N ASP A 24 10.22 25.75 -0.87
CA ASP A 24 11.63 25.42 -0.71
C ASP A 24 12.30 25.32 -2.08
N GLU A 25 13.55 25.75 -2.20
CA GLU A 25 14.33 25.72 -3.44
C GLU A 25 14.46 24.29 -4.01
N ALA A 26 14.36 23.27 -3.16
CA ALA A 26 14.29 21.87 -3.58
C ALA A 26 13.13 21.58 -4.55
N TRP A 27 12.06 22.38 -4.55
CA TRP A 27 10.92 22.21 -5.46
C TRP A 27 11.14 22.81 -6.85
N SER A 28 12.10 23.73 -7.00
CA SER A 28 12.31 24.46 -8.26
C SER A 28 12.57 23.51 -9.43
N LYS A 29 13.40 22.46 -9.23
CA LYS A 29 13.66 21.48 -10.29
C LYS A 29 12.39 20.85 -10.84
N TYR A 30 11.43 20.52 -9.98
CA TYR A 30 10.18 19.85 -10.41
C TYR A 30 9.14 20.79 -11.02
N LEU A 31 9.21 22.09 -10.69
CA LEU A 31 8.22 23.08 -11.12
C LEU A 31 8.67 23.83 -12.37
N ASP A 32 9.97 24.07 -12.52
CA ASP A 32 10.56 24.86 -13.59
C ASP A 32 10.95 24.00 -14.81
N ASP A 33 11.44 22.77 -14.58
CA ASP A 33 11.92 21.91 -15.67
C ASP A 33 10.74 21.30 -16.47
N ASP A 34 10.93 21.14 -17.77
CA ASP A 34 9.97 20.46 -18.64
C ASP A 34 9.96 18.93 -18.45
N ALA A 35 8.96 18.27 -19.03
CA ALA A 35 8.78 16.84 -18.87
C ALA A 35 9.93 16.00 -19.47
N GLU A 36 10.62 16.49 -20.50
CA GLU A 36 11.75 15.78 -21.12
C GLU A 36 12.96 15.83 -20.20
N THR A 37 13.22 17.00 -19.60
CA THR A 37 14.31 17.20 -18.63
C THR A 37 14.11 16.35 -17.39
N LEU A 38 12.89 16.34 -16.83
CA LEU A 38 12.56 15.53 -15.66
C LEU A 38 12.58 14.02 -15.97
N ALA A 39 12.19 13.60 -17.18
CA ALA A 39 12.24 12.19 -17.56
C ALA A 39 13.66 11.66 -17.77
N ALA A 40 14.64 12.55 -17.94
CA ALA A 40 16.06 12.23 -18.06
C ALA A 40 16.80 12.26 -16.72
N ASP A 41 16.14 12.62 -15.62
CA ASP A 41 16.72 12.59 -14.27
C ASP A 41 16.76 11.13 -13.76
N ASP A 42 17.96 10.67 -13.38
CA ASP A 42 18.21 9.31 -12.88
C ASP A 42 17.75 9.11 -11.42
N ASP A 43 17.27 10.16 -10.75
CA ASP A 43 16.75 10.11 -9.39
C ASP A 43 15.46 9.27 -9.32
N PRO A 44 15.46 8.16 -8.54
CA PRO A 44 14.32 7.23 -8.49
C PRO A 44 13.05 7.84 -7.87
N GLU A 45 13.12 8.99 -7.20
CA GLU A 45 11.96 9.68 -6.63
C GLU A 45 11.21 10.54 -7.67
N VAL A 46 11.88 10.93 -8.76
CA VAL A 46 11.35 11.84 -9.78
C VAL A 46 10.03 11.35 -10.39
N PRO A 47 9.87 10.07 -10.78
CA PRO A 47 8.60 9.59 -11.33
C PRO A 47 7.42 9.77 -10.37
N SER A 48 7.64 9.50 -9.09
CA SER A 48 6.62 9.64 -8.04
C SER A 48 6.24 11.10 -7.80
N ILE A 49 7.22 12.00 -7.82
CA ILE A 49 6.99 13.45 -7.65
C ILE A 49 6.26 14.02 -8.86
N ILE A 50 6.61 13.61 -10.08
CA ILE A 50 5.87 13.99 -11.30
C ILE A 50 4.43 13.51 -11.23
N ALA A 51 4.22 12.24 -10.83
CA ALA A 51 2.88 11.67 -10.69
C ALA A 51 2.04 12.49 -9.69
N PHE A 52 2.61 12.80 -8.52
CA PHE A 52 2.00 13.67 -7.52
C PHE A 52 1.65 15.04 -8.10
N LEU A 53 2.60 15.73 -8.75
CA LEU A 53 2.39 17.06 -9.32
C LEU A 53 1.31 17.10 -10.41
N ASN A 54 1.08 15.97 -11.10
CA ASN A 54 0.05 15.82 -12.12
C ASN A 54 -1.33 15.44 -11.56
N CYS A 55 -1.45 15.10 -10.27
CA CYS A 55 -2.75 14.87 -9.64
C CYS A 55 -3.61 16.15 -9.69
N GLN A 56 -4.92 15.95 -9.87
CA GLN A 56 -5.87 17.06 -9.79
C GLN A 56 -5.98 17.55 -8.34
N VAL A 57 -6.17 18.86 -8.17
CA VAL A 57 -6.32 19.50 -6.85
C VAL A 57 -7.54 18.97 -6.09
N SER A 58 -8.56 18.49 -6.81
CA SER A 58 -9.72 17.81 -6.22
C SER A 58 -9.33 16.60 -5.37
N GLU A 59 -8.27 15.87 -5.75
CA GLU A 59 -7.78 14.69 -5.04
C GLU A 59 -7.26 15.03 -3.63
N LEU A 60 -6.79 16.27 -3.39
CA LEU A 60 -6.34 16.69 -2.05
C LEU A 60 -7.44 16.60 -0.99
N ARG A 61 -8.72 16.75 -1.39
CA ARG A 61 -9.83 16.60 -0.45
C ARG A 61 -9.93 15.15 0.03
N GLY A 62 -9.80 14.19 -0.88
CA GLY A 62 -9.76 12.77 -0.54
C GLY A 62 -8.53 12.44 0.31
N TYR A 63 -7.36 12.96 -0.06
CA TYR A 63 -6.12 12.75 0.71
C TYR A 63 -6.19 13.36 2.12
N ARG A 64 -6.74 14.57 2.28
CA ARG A 64 -6.99 15.18 3.59
C ARG A 64 -7.97 14.34 4.42
N HIS A 65 -9.06 13.89 3.81
CA HIS A 65 -10.04 13.03 4.48
C HIS A 65 -9.40 11.72 4.98
N TYR A 66 -8.44 11.18 4.22
CA TYR A 66 -7.57 10.09 4.66
C TYR A 66 -6.67 10.45 5.83
N LEU A 67 -5.94 11.56 5.76
CA LEU A 67 -5.03 12.00 6.84
C LEU A 67 -5.76 12.36 8.15
N GLU A 68 -7.02 12.80 8.07
CA GLU A 68 -7.83 13.15 9.24
C GLU A 68 -8.52 11.92 9.88
N ASP A 69 -8.14 10.69 9.48
CA ASP A 69 -8.75 9.42 9.92
C ASP A 69 -10.27 9.35 9.68
N LEU A 70 -10.79 10.19 8.76
CA LEU A 70 -12.20 10.20 8.37
C LEU A 70 -12.47 9.21 7.24
N SER A 71 -11.42 8.76 6.56
CA SER A 71 -11.46 7.75 5.52
C SER A 71 -11.60 6.34 6.10
N PRO A 72 -12.33 5.43 5.42
CA PRO A 72 -12.33 4.02 5.77
C PRO A 72 -11.00 3.30 5.47
N PHE A 73 -10.05 3.98 4.82
CA PHE A 73 -8.73 3.44 4.49
C PHE A 73 -7.70 3.90 5.52
N ALA A 74 -6.87 2.98 6.01
CA ALA A 74 -5.76 3.29 6.92
C ALA A 74 -4.57 2.36 6.63
N THR A 75 -3.34 2.88 6.69
CA THR A 75 -2.15 2.03 6.69
C THR A 75 -2.02 1.33 8.06
N GLN A 76 -1.46 0.13 8.06
CA GLN A 76 -1.56 -0.86 9.14
C GLN A 76 -1.02 -0.40 10.52
N GLN A 77 -0.32 0.74 10.60
CA GLN A 77 0.21 1.32 11.85
C GLN A 77 -0.76 2.33 12.54
N GLY A 78 -1.79 2.83 11.85
CA GLY A 78 -2.73 3.85 12.39
C GLY A 78 -3.97 3.29 13.09
N VAL A 79 -4.27 2.00 12.95
CA VAL A 79 -5.56 1.38 13.36
C VAL A 79 -5.55 0.75 14.76
N LYS A 80 -4.54 1.04 15.59
CA LYS A 80 -4.41 0.42 16.91
C LYS A 80 -5.50 0.92 17.87
N GLY A 81 -6.59 0.14 17.98
CA GLY A 81 -7.72 0.39 18.88
C GLY A 81 -9.05 0.71 18.19
N ALA A 82 -9.02 0.93 16.87
CA ALA A 82 -10.24 1.06 16.07
C ALA A 82 -10.78 -0.33 15.69
N GLU A 83 -12.09 -0.43 15.45
CA GLU A 83 -12.76 -1.62 14.94
C GLU A 83 -13.85 -1.18 13.95
N PHE A 84 -14.04 -1.93 12.87
CA PHE A 84 -14.93 -1.59 11.76
C PHE A 84 -15.94 -2.70 11.52
N GLU A 85 -17.12 -2.35 11.00
CA GLU A 85 -18.16 -3.34 10.67
C GLU A 85 -17.67 -4.34 9.60
N ARG A 86 -16.96 -3.84 8.59
CA ARG A 86 -16.39 -4.63 7.49
C ARG A 86 -14.95 -4.20 7.24
N VAL A 87 -14.06 -5.15 7.01
CA VAL A 87 -12.64 -4.90 6.73
C VAL A 87 -12.23 -5.63 5.47
N LEU A 88 -11.53 -4.91 4.58
CA LEU A 88 -10.82 -5.48 3.44
C LEU A 88 -9.32 -5.35 3.70
N VAL A 89 -8.60 -6.48 3.72
CA VAL A 89 -7.15 -6.52 3.83
C VAL A 89 -6.58 -6.78 2.44
N LEU A 90 -5.85 -5.82 1.89
CA LEU A 90 -5.11 -5.98 0.64
C LEU A 90 -3.66 -6.37 0.96
N ILE A 91 -3.19 -7.46 0.36
CA ILE A 91 -1.84 -8.00 0.53
C ILE A 91 -1.15 -8.01 -0.83
N ASP A 92 -0.11 -7.20 -0.98
CA ASP A 92 0.78 -7.19 -2.13
C ASP A 92 2.24 -7.22 -1.64
N ASP A 93 2.83 -8.42 -1.62
CA ASP A 93 4.24 -8.61 -1.23
C ASP A 93 5.20 -8.02 -2.29
N ASP A 94 4.76 -7.82 -3.53
CA ASP A 94 5.59 -7.31 -4.63
C ASP A 94 5.73 -5.78 -4.63
N GLU A 95 4.66 -5.06 -4.27
CA GLU A 95 4.72 -3.61 -4.04
C GLU A 95 5.52 -3.27 -2.76
N GLY A 96 5.60 -4.23 -1.81
CA GLY A 96 6.35 -4.14 -0.56
C GLY A 96 7.83 -4.50 -0.63
N ARG A 97 8.42 -4.78 -1.81
CA ARG A 97 9.81 -5.31 -1.96
C ARG A 97 10.92 -4.52 -1.24
N GLY A 98 10.71 -3.24 -0.96
CA GLY A 98 11.64 -2.42 -0.16
C GLY A 98 11.62 -2.71 1.35
N GLN A 99 10.58 -3.38 1.86
CA GLN A 99 10.33 -3.63 3.28
C GLN A 99 10.53 -5.12 3.61
N ARG A 100 11.74 -5.51 3.99
CA ARG A 100 12.09 -6.90 4.37
C ARG A 100 11.53 -7.35 5.74
N LEU A 101 10.71 -6.51 6.39
CA LEU A 101 10.23 -6.76 7.75
C LEU A 101 9.07 -7.75 7.80
N PHE A 102 8.28 -7.82 6.72
CA PHE A 102 7.07 -8.64 6.60
C PHE A 102 7.06 -9.37 5.25
N SER A 103 6.45 -10.55 5.21
CA SER A 103 6.18 -11.28 3.97
C SER A 103 5.05 -12.28 4.20
N TYR A 104 3.94 -12.06 3.51
CA TYR A 104 2.79 -12.94 3.56
C TYR A 104 3.03 -14.23 2.76
N GLU A 105 3.80 -14.17 1.67
CA GLU A 105 4.20 -15.38 0.94
C GLU A 105 5.00 -16.35 1.83
N LYS A 106 5.92 -15.83 2.66
CA LYS A 106 6.64 -16.66 3.64
C LYS A 106 5.73 -17.14 4.77
N TYR A 107 4.82 -16.29 5.25
CA TYR A 107 3.89 -16.65 6.32
C TYR A 107 2.93 -17.79 5.91
N PHE A 108 2.40 -17.75 4.69
CA PHE A 108 1.54 -18.81 4.14
C PHE A 108 2.33 -19.99 3.52
N ASN A 109 3.65 -20.02 3.63
CA ASN A 109 4.53 -21.04 3.02
C ASN A 109 4.44 -21.12 1.47
N ILE A 110 4.02 -20.05 0.81
CA ILE A 110 4.04 -19.91 -0.66
C ILE A 110 5.48 -19.75 -1.14
N ALA A 111 6.29 -18.98 -0.40
CA ALA A 111 7.71 -18.83 -0.60
C ALA A 111 8.49 -19.39 0.61
N PRO A 112 9.65 -20.03 0.41
CA PRO A 112 10.47 -20.49 1.52
C PRO A 112 11.11 -19.31 2.28
N PRO A 113 11.42 -19.48 3.58
CA PRO A 113 12.26 -18.54 4.32
C PRO A 113 13.64 -18.43 3.68
N SER A 114 14.24 -17.24 3.77
CA SER A 114 15.65 -17.05 3.38
C SER A 114 16.60 -17.64 4.43
N GLU A 115 17.88 -17.78 4.11
CA GLU A 115 18.91 -18.27 5.05
C GLU A 115 18.89 -17.49 6.37
N THR A 116 18.89 -16.15 6.32
CA THR A 116 18.80 -15.30 7.51
C THR A 116 17.49 -15.48 8.29
N ASP A 117 16.37 -15.78 7.61
CA ASP A 117 15.13 -16.06 8.32
C ASP A 117 15.24 -17.39 9.08
N GLN A 118 15.83 -18.41 8.46
CA GLN A 118 16.03 -19.71 9.08
C GLN A 118 16.97 -19.63 10.29
N GLU A 119 18.07 -18.87 10.16
CA GLU A 119 18.99 -18.62 11.29
C GLU A 119 18.27 -17.97 12.48
N ASN A 120 17.44 -16.96 12.24
CA ASN A 120 16.65 -16.31 13.30
C ASN A 120 15.62 -17.27 13.92
N ILE A 121 14.96 -18.11 13.11
CA ILE A 121 14.01 -19.13 13.60
C ILE A 121 14.72 -20.14 14.49
N ASP A 122 15.87 -20.65 14.06
CA ASP A 122 16.64 -21.66 14.79
C ASP A 122 17.24 -21.09 16.09
N ALA A 123 17.59 -19.80 16.10
CA ALA A 123 18.04 -19.08 17.30
C ALA A 123 16.90 -18.74 18.28
N GLY A 124 15.63 -18.86 17.85
CA GLY A 124 14.46 -18.42 18.63
C GLY A 124 14.27 -16.90 18.67
N ASP A 125 14.91 -16.18 17.75
CA ASP A 125 14.81 -14.74 17.61
C ASP A 125 13.53 -14.31 16.86
N ASP A 126 13.21 -13.02 16.93
CA ASP A 126 12.08 -12.47 16.20
C ASP A 126 12.30 -12.54 14.68
N ASN A 127 11.43 -13.27 13.99
CA ASN A 127 11.56 -13.58 12.57
C ASN A 127 10.41 -12.99 11.74
N VAL A 128 10.58 -13.01 10.41
CA VAL A 128 9.61 -12.43 9.46
C VAL A 128 8.22 -13.08 9.56
N ILE A 129 8.16 -14.39 9.81
CA ILE A 129 6.91 -15.15 9.90
C ILE A 129 6.13 -14.68 11.13
N ASP A 130 6.79 -14.59 12.29
CA ASP A 130 6.17 -14.13 13.53
C ASP A 130 5.70 -12.68 13.47
N ARG A 131 6.52 -11.79 12.89
CA ARG A 131 6.12 -10.39 12.66
C ARG A 131 4.91 -10.29 11.75
N THR A 132 4.91 -11.01 10.63
CA THR A 132 3.81 -11.01 9.66
C THR A 132 2.54 -11.59 10.28
N ARG A 133 2.64 -12.68 11.03
CA ARG A 133 1.50 -13.26 11.77
C ARG A 133 0.85 -12.27 12.72
N ARG A 134 1.64 -11.54 13.52
CA ARG A 134 1.12 -10.55 14.46
C ARG A 134 0.42 -9.40 13.73
N LEU A 135 1.00 -8.94 12.63
CA LEU A 135 0.43 -7.89 11.78
C LEU A 135 -0.88 -8.34 11.13
N PHE A 136 -0.90 -9.54 10.56
CA PHE A 136 -2.07 -10.13 9.94
C PHE A 136 -3.22 -10.31 10.94
N TYR A 137 -2.91 -10.84 12.12
CA TYR A 137 -3.88 -10.96 13.21
C TYR A 137 -4.47 -9.60 13.59
N VAL A 138 -3.61 -8.57 13.73
CA VAL A 138 -4.07 -7.21 14.05
C VAL A 138 -4.98 -6.65 12.96
N CYS A 139 -4.72 -6.93 11.68
CA CYS A 139 -5.56 -6.47 10.57
C CYS A 139 -6.91 -7.20 10.56
N CYS A 140 -6.90 -8.53 10.63
CA CYS A 140 -8.10 -9.35 10.57
C CYS A 140 -9.02 -9.13 11.77
N SER A 141 -8.46 -8.96 12.97
CA SER A 141 -9.23 -8.75 14.22
C SER A 141 -9.94 -7.39 14.30
N ARG A 142 -9.77 -6.50 13.33
CA ARG A 142 -10.51 -5.23 13.26
C ARG A 142 -11.94 -5.42 12.75
N ALA A 143 -12.24 -6.54 12.09
CA ALA A 143 -13.56 -6.82 11.55
C ALA A 143 -14.52 -7.26 12.66
N LYS A 144 -15.65 -6.55 12.79
CA LYS A 144 -16.76 -6.92 13.69
C LYS A 144 -17.73 -7.91 13.06
N ARG A 145 -17.92 -7.84 11.74
CA ARG A 145 -18.87 -8.70 11.00
C ARG A 145 -18.20 -9.40 9.84
N ASP A 146 -17.77 -8.62 8.84
CA ASP A 146 -17.31 -9.17 7.56
C ASP A 146 -15.80 -8.88 7.37
N LEU A 147 -15.05 -9.90 6.97
CA LEU A 147 -13.63 -9.80 6.63
C LEU A 147 -13.43 -10.35 5.22
N ALA A 148 -12.78 -9.58 4.37
CA ALA A 148 -12.25 -10.04 3.08
C ALA A 148 -10.74 -9.84 3.06
N VAL A 149 -9.99 -10.83 2.59
CA VAL A 149 -8.55 -10.74 2.38
C VAL A 149 -8.28 -10.99 0.91
N VAL A 150 -7.67 -10.01 0.23
CA VAL A 150 -7.28 -10.10 -1.17
C VAL A 150 -5.76 -10.11 -1.22
N MET A 151 -5.21 -11.21 -1.72
CA MET A 151 -3.76 -11.39 -1.84
C MET A 151 -3.39 -11.48 -3.31
N PHE A 152 -2.50 -10.59 -3.74
CA PHE A 152 -1.88 -10.66 -5.05
C PHE A 152 -0.78 -11.73 -5.01
N VAL A 153 -0.86 -12.69 -5.93
CA VAL A 153 0.08 -13.81 -6.02
C VAL A 153 0.47 -14.06 -7.47
N ARG A 154 1.69 -14.56 -7.69
CA ARG A 154 2.17 -14.87 -9.04
C ARG A 154 1.69 -16.20 -9.58
N ASP A 155 1.42 -17.16 -8.69
CA ASP A 155 0.92 -18.49 -9.02
C ASP A 155 -0.29 -18.81 -8.14
N LEU A 156 -1.49 -18.68 -8.75
CA LEU A 156 -2.77 -18.90 -8.07
C LEU A 156 -2.92 -20.34 -7.56
N ALA A 157 -2.49 -21.33 -8.34
CA ALA A 157 -2.68 -22.74 -7.99
C ALA A 157 -1.79 -23.12 -6.80
N ALA A 158 -0.53 -22.69 -6.81
CA ALA A 158 0.39 -22.92 -5.70
C ALA A 158 -0.07 -22.17 -4.44
N ALA A 159 -0.46 -20.90 -4.57
CA ALA A 159 -0.94 -20.10 -3.46
C ALA A 159 -2.20 -20.67 -2.82
N ARG A 160 -3.19 -21.06 -3.64
CA ARG A 160 -4.44 -21.66 -3.16
C ARG A 160 -4.19 -22.89 -2.30
N GLY A 161 -3.39 -23.84 -2.79
CA GLY A 161 -3.06 -25.04 -2.04
C GLY A 161 -2.38 -24.74 -0.70
N LYS A 162 -1.47 -23.74 -0.67
CA LYS A 162 -0.77 -23.33 0.55
C LYS A 162 -1.66 -22.60 1.55
N ILE A 163 -2.58 -21.78 1.08
CA ILE A 163 -3.56 -21.10 1.93
C ILE A 163 -4.57 -22.13 2.50
N GLU A 164 -5.03 -23.08 1.69
CA GLU A 164 -5.87 -24.20 2.18
C GLU A 164 -5.13 -25.03 3.24
N GLU A 165 -3.86 -25.39 3.01
CA GLU A 165 -3.00 -26.10 3.97
C GLU A 165 -2.81 -25.33 5.29
N SER A 166 -2.85 -24.00 5.26
CA SER A 166 -2.70 -23.17 6.48
C SER A 166 -3.84 -23.35 7.48
N GLY A 167 -5.03 -23.76 7.02
CA GLY A 167 -6.23 -23.92 7.84
C GLY A 167 -6.80 -22.62 8.40
N ILE A 168 -6.33 -21.44 7.94
CA ILE A 168 -6.81 -20.14 8.41
C ILE A 168 -8.19 -19.81 7.84
N PHE A 169 -8.46 -20.23 6.60
CA PHE A 169 -9.73 -20.03 5.90
C PHE A 169 -10.37 -21.36 5.56
N MET A 170 -11.70 -21.39 5.47
CA MET A 170 -12.40 -22.58 4.96
C MET A 170 -12.12 -22.71 3.46
N PRO A 171 -11.96 -23.93 2.92
CA PRO A 171 -11.69 -24.12 1.49
C PRO A 171 -12.73 -23.46 0.56
N ASP A 172 -14.00 -23.45 0.96
CA ASP A 172 -15.11 -22.84 0.21
C ASP A 172 -15.06 -21.29 0.22
N ASP A 173 -14.34 -20.69 1.18
CA ASP A 173 -14.17 -19.23 1.29
C ASP A 173 -12.92 -18.73 0.53
N ILE A 174 -12.09 -19.64 0.01
CA ILE A 174 -10.92 -19.31 -0.80
C ILE A 174 -11.35 -19.29 -2.25
N VAL A 175 -11.44 -18.08 -2.81
CA VAL A 175 -11.88 -17.84 -4.18
C VAL A 175 -10.81 -17.09 -4.97
N ASP A 176 -10.80 -17.28 -6.29
CA ASP A 176 -10.00 -16.49 -7.22
C ASP A 176 -10.88 -15.49 -7.99
N GLU A 177 -10.28 -14.72 -8.90
CA GLU A 177 -10.97 -13.69 -9.68
C GLU A 177 -12.19 -14.21 -10.46
N SER A 178 -12.19 -15.49 -10.88
CA SER A 178 -13.31 -16.05 -11.66
C SER A 178 -14.61 -16.13 -10.87
N ALA A 179 -14.53 -16.22 -9.53
CA ALA A 179 -15.70 -16.21 -8.67
C ALA A 179 -16.31 -14.81 -8.50
N LEU A 180 -15.53 -13.75 -8.76
CA LEU A 180 -15.98 -12.36 -8.64
C LEU A 180 -16.72 -11.88 -9.90
N GLU A 181 -16.60 -12.59 -11.02
CA GLU A 181 -17.26 -12.28 -12.30
C GLU A 181 -18.67 -12.89 -12.43
N LEU A 182 -19.20 -13.53 -11.38
CA LEU A 182 -20.54 -14.09 -11.37
C LEU A 182 -21.55 -13.02 -10.92
N ASP A 183 -22.26 -12.45 -11.90
CA ASP A 183 -23.45 -11.58 -11.75
C ASP A 183 -24.60 -12.24 -10.96
#